data_AF-A0A662BKQ4-F1
#
_entry.id   AF-A0A662BKQ4-F1
#
_cell.length_a   1.000
_cell.length_b   1.000
_cell.length_c   1.000
_cell.angle_alpha   90.00
_cell.angle_beta   90.00
_cell.angle_gamma   90.00
#
_symmetry.space_group_name_H-M   'P 1'
#
loop_
_entity.id
_entity.type
_entity.pdbx_description
1 polymer ?
#
loop_
_entity_poly.entity_id
_entity_poly.type
_entity_poly.pdbx_seq_one_letter_code
_entity_poly.pdbx_strand_id
1 'polypeptide(L)'
;MVSVKSRIRNVLFWSIISAAFIGPGTVTTATKAGAYFQFDLLWALAFSIIACILLQEASARITIHSGMNLAKAIAKQFENRPTKNFVLLLVMGAIVLGSAAYETGNILGSMAGLKLIFDIPQYIIVTAIGILALLALSLKSVQTIAKMMGGIVFLMGIAFITTAILLKPSLSLILNGIFIPTIPEGAGAGLLVLGIIGTTV
;
A
#
# COMPACT_ATOMS: atom_id res chain seq x y z
N MET A 1 20.83 -2.60 27.67
CA MET A 1 20.13 -1.41 27.12
C MET A 1 20.52 -1.23 25.67
N VAL A 2 19.56 -1.22 24.73
CA VAL A 2 19.86 -0.98 23.30
C VAL A 2 20.24 0.49 23.12
N SER A 3 21.41 0.78 22.52
CA SER A 3 21.85 2.14 22.20
C SER A 3 20.81 2.88 21.35
N VAL A 4 20.61 4.19 21.60
CA VAL A 4 19.71 5.06 20.83
C VAL A 4 19.99 4.96 19.32
N LYS A 5 21.26 4.88 18.93
CA LYS A 5 21.68 4.69 17.53
C LYS A 5 21.18 3.36 16.95
N SER A 6 21.22 2.29 17.74
CA SER A 6 20.72 0.97 17.35
C SER A 6 19.19 0.97 17.24
N ARG A 7 18.49 1.67 18.13
CA ARG A 7 17.03 1.81 18.10
C ARG A 7 16.57 2.56 16.85
N ILE A 8 17.19 3.70 16.53
CA ILE A 8 16.86 4.49 15.33
C ILE A 8 17.13 3.68 14.06
N ARG A 9 18.28 3.00 13.98
CA ARG A 9 18.61 2.16 12.82
C ARG A 9 17.60 1.05 12.62
N ASN A 10 17.16 0.41 13.70
CA ASN A 10 16.14 -0.65 13.62
C ASN A 10 14.81 -0.09 13.16
N VAL A 11 14.35 1.05 13.70
CA VAL A 11 13.12 1.71 13.24
C VAL A 11 13.21 2.01 11.75
N LEU A 12 14.27 2.67 11.30
CA LEU A 12 14.44 3.03 9.89
C LEU A 12 14.45 1.79 8.97
N PHE A 13 15.18 0.76 9.37
CA PHE A 13 15.27 -0.50 8.62
C PHE A 13 13.90 -1.18 8.48
N TRP A 14 13.15 -1.29 9.58
CA TRP A 14 11.82 -1.88 9.56
C TRP A 14 10.79 -1.01 8.86
N SER A 15 10.92 0.32 8.92
CA SER A 15 10.09 1.26 8.17
C SER A 15 10.29 1.11 6.66
N ILE A 16 11.53 0.95 6.18
CA ILE A 16 11.80 0.71 4.74
C ILE A 16 11.21 -0.63 4.29
N ILE A 17 11.34 -1.66 5.12
CA ILE A 17 10.71 -2.97 4.84
C ILE A 17 9.20 -2.87 4.87
N SER A 18 8.62 -2.08 5.76
CA SER A 18 7.18 -1.80 5.78
C SER A 18 6.74 -0.96 4.58
N ALA A 19 7.58 -0.05 4.09
CA ALA A 19 7.31 0.73 2.88
C ALA A 19 7.38 -0.12 1.60
N ALA A 20 8.01 -1.31 1.67
CA ALA A 20 7.98 -2.29 0.58
C ALA A 20 6.56 -2.72 0.18
N PHE A 21 5.55 -2.47 1.03
CA PHE A 21 4.14 -2.67 0.73
C PHE A 21 3.51 -1.56 -0.14
N ILE A 22 4.26 -0.53 -0.54
CA ILE A 22 3.78 0.42 -1.56
C ILE A 22 3.97 -0.21 -2.93
N GLY A 23 2.84 -0.59 -3.54
CA GLY A 23 2.82 -1.24 -4.83
C GLY A 23 2.68 -0.27 -6.02
N PRO A 24 2.98 -0.72 -7.25
CA PRO A 24 2.78 0.05 -8.48
C PRO A 24 1.33 0.49 -8.71
N GLY A 25 0.36 -0.23 -8.13
CA GLY A 25 -1.05 0.14 -8.16
C GLY A 25 -1.31 1.45 -7.41
N THR A 26 -0.79 1.59 -6.19
CA THR A 26 -0.87 2.81 -5.39
C THR A 26 -0.22 3.99 -6.12
N VAL A 27 0.95 3.78 -6.71
CA VAL A 27 1.65 4.79 -7.51
C VAL A 27 0.79 5.23 -8.70
N THR A 28 0.22 4.29 -9.45
CA THR A 28 -0.63 4.58 -10.61
C THR A 28 -1.85 5.39 -10.22
N THR A 29 -2.51 5.02 -9.12
CA THR A 29 -3.68 5.73 -8.59
C THR A 29 -3.32 7.15 -8.18
N ALA A 30 -2.21 7.33 -7.45
CA ALA A 30 -1.74 8.65 -7.03
C ALA A 30 -1.34 9.53 -8.24
N THR A 31 -0.64 8.96 -9.23
CA THR A 31 -0.29 9.67 -10.47
C THR A 31 -1.54 10.11 -11.25
N LYS A 32 -2.55 9.24 -11.37
CA LYS A 32 -3.82 9.61 -12.03
C LYS A 32 -4.55 10.71 -11.26
N ALA A 33 -4.62 10.61 -9.93
CA ALA A 33 -5.24 11.64 -9.10
C ALA A 33 -4.54 13.00 -9.30
N GLY A 34 -3.20 13.03 -9.27
CA GLY A 34 -2.43 14.25 -9.54
C GLY A 34 -2.58 14.76 -10.96
N ALA A 35 -2.63 13.88 -11.96
CA ALA A 35 -2.77 14.28 -13.36
C ALA A 35 -4.14 14.91 -13.66
N TYR A 36 -5.22 14.34 -13.12
CA TYR A 36 -6.58 14.80 -13.40
C TYR A 36 -7.06 15.90 -12.45
N PHE A 37 -6.66 15.85 -11.18
CA PHE A 37 -7.19 16.71 -10.11
C PHE A 37 -6.11 17.45 -9.33
N GLN A 38 -4.87 17.46 -9.82
CA GLN A 38 -3.75 18.20 -9.22
C GLN A 38 -3.62 17.87 -7.72
N PHE A 39 -3.88 18.85 -6.85
CA PHE A 39 -3.74 18.70 -5.40
C PHE A 39 -5.08 18.47 -4.68
N ASP A 40 -6.21 18.50 -5.39
CA ASP A 40 -7.55 18.51 -4.78
C ASP A 40 -7.86 17.23 -4.01
N LEU A 41 -7.25 16.10 -4.39
CA LEU A 41 -7.44 14.80 -3.74
C LEU A 41 -6.36 14.46 -2.70
N LEU A 42 -5.44 15.39 -2.38
CA LEU A 42 -4.37 15.12 -1.39
C LEU A 42 -4.91 14.82 0.01
N TRP A 43 -6.03 15.42 0.40
CA TRP A 43 -6.68 15.15 1.69
C TRP A 43 -7.04 13.68 1.84
N ALA A 44 -7.44 13.00 0.76
CA ALA A 44 -7.81 11.59 0.78
C ALA A 44 -6.58 10.71 1.09
N LEU A 45 -5.41 11.09 0.56
CA LEU A 45 -4.14 10.45 0.88
C LEU A 45 -3.70 10.74 2.32
N ALA A 46 -3.84 11.99 2.78
CA ALA A 46 -3.52 12.34 4.16
C ALA A 46 -4.40 11.58 5.16
N PHE A 47 -5.71 11.52 4.89
CA PHE A 47 -6.68 10.76 5.63
C PHE A 47 -6.34 9.26 5.64
N SER A 48 -6.02 8.69 4.48
CA SER A 48 -5.71 7.25 4.37
C SER A 48 -4.45 6.87 5.15
N ILE A 49 -3.42 7.74 5.16
CA ILE A 49 -2.21 7.54 5.97
C ILE A 49 -2.56 7.53 7.46
N ILE A 50 -3.38 8.47 7.93
CA ILE A 50 -3.81 8.53 9.34
C ILE A 50 -4.62 7.28 9.70
N ALA A 51 -5.59 6.91 8.87
CA ALA A 51 -6.40 5.71 9.06
C ALA A 51 -5.54 4.43 9.09
N CYS A 52 -4.59 4.30 8.16
CA CYS A 52 -3.66 3.18 8.10
C CYS A 52 -2.82 3.11 9.38
N ILE A 53 -2.24 4.21 9.85
CA ILE A 53 -1.45 4.24 11.09
C ILE A 53 -2.29 3.75 12.28
N LEU A 54 -3.53 4.25 12.42
CA LEU A 54 -4.41 3.87 13.53
C LEU A 54 -4.79 2.38 13.49
N LEU A 55 -5.14 1.86 12.31
CA LEU A 55 -5.55 0.47 12.14
C LEU A 55 -4.37 -0.50 12.30
N GLN A 56 -3.21 -0.16 11.74
CA GLN A 56 -2.00 -0.97 11.86
C GLN A 56 -1.47 -0.98 13.29
N GLU A 57 -1.55 0.16 14.00
CA GLU A 57 -1.14 0.23 15.40
C GLU A 57 -2.09 -0.59 16.30
N ALA A 58 -3.41 -0.55 16.07
CA ALA A 58 -4.37 -1.39 16.78
C ALA A 58 -4.12 -2.90 16.53
N SER A 59 -3.90 -3.29 15.27
CA SER A 59 -3.57 -4.67 14.89
C SER A 59 -2.24 -5.15 15.51
N ALA A 60 -1.23 -4.27 15.51
CA ALA A 60 0.06 -4.54 16.15
C ALA A 60 -0.09 -4.74 17.67
N ARG A 61 -0.88 -3.90 18.36
CA ARG A 61 -1.14 -4.04 19.80
C ARG A 61 -1.76 -5.39 20.15
N ILE A 62 -2.75 -5.83 19.38
CA ILE A 62 -3.38 -7.15 19.55
C ILE A 62 -2.32 -8.24 19.40
N THR A 63 -1.50 -8.17 18.35
CA THR A 63 -0.47 -9.18 18.07
C THR A 63 0.60 -9.23 19.16
N ILE A 64 1.09 -8.08 19.62
CA ILE A 64 2.13 -7.98 20.66
C ILE A 64 1.62 -8.51 22.01
N HIS A 65 0.39 -8.17 22.39
CA HIS A 65 -0.15 -8.55 23.71
C HIS A 65 -0.68 -9.99 23.76
N SER A 66 -1.33 -10.45 22.68
CA SER A 66 -1.98 -11.77 22.66
C SER A 66 -1.12 -12.88 22.03
N GLY A 67 -0.08 -12.53 21.27
CA GLY A 67 0.64 -13.47 20.41
C GLY A 67 -0.18 -13.98 19.22
N MET A 68 -1.40 -13.48 19.01
CA MET A 68 -2.31 -13.89 17.94
C MET A 68 -2.42 -12.79 16.89
N ASN A 69 -2.43 -13.17 15.61
CA ASN A 69 -2.84 -12.23 14.57
C ASN A 69 -4.33 -11.88 14.70
N LEU A 70 -4.75 -10.77 14.08
CA LEU A 70 -6.11 -10.26 14.19
C LEU A 70 -7.19 -11.29 13.82
N ALA A 71 -6.99 -12.06 12.76
CA ALA A 71 -7.94 -13.09 12.34
C ALA A 71 -8.15 -14.17 13.41
N LYS A 72 -7.07 -14.64 14.05
CA LYS A 72 -7.13 -15.60 15.17
C LYS A 72 -7.79 -14.98 16.41
N ALA A 73 -7.51 -13.72 16.71
CA ALA A 73 -8.14 -13.02 17.83
C ALA A 73 -9.66 -12.90 17.63
N ILE A 74 -10.11 -12.55 16.41
CA ILE A 74 -11.53 -12.55 16.04
C ILE A 74 -12.12 -13.95 16.17
N ALA A 75 -11.47 -14.97 15.62
CA ALA A 75 -11.94 -16.36 15.69
C ALA A 75 -12.16 -16.83 17.14
N LYS A 76 -11.24 -16.48 18.04
CA LYS A 76 -11.31 -16.81 19.47
C LYS A 76 -12.46 -16.09 20.18
N GLN A 77 -12.73 -14.83 19.83
CA GLN A 77 -13.84 -14.06 20.41
C GLN A 77 -15.22 -14.71 20.14
N PHE A 78 -15.36 -15.40 19.01
CA PHE A 78 -16.61 -16.04 18.59
C PHE A 78 -16.64 -17.56 18.78
N GLU A 79 -15.65 -18.15 19.46
CA GLU A 79 -15.44 -19.61 19.49
C GLU A 79 -16.66 -20.41 19.94
N ASN A 80 -17.44 -19.88 20.89
CA ASN A 80 -18.64 -20.51 21.46
C ASN A 80 -19.95 -19.83 21.03
N ARG A 81 -19.92 -19.02 19.97
CA ARG A 81 -21.10 -18.30 19.45
C ARG A 81 -21.64 -19.00 18.22
N PRO A 82 -22.97 -19.07 18.02
CA PRO A 82 -23.57 -19.65 16.81
C PRO A 82 -23.15 -18.90 15.54
N THR A 83 -22.72 -17.65 15.67
CA THR A 83 -22.24 -16.79 14.57
C THR A 83 -20.79 -17.06 14.15
N LYS A 84 -20.06 -17.98 14.80
CA LYS A 84 -18.63 -18.26 14.51
C LYS A 84 -18.34 -18.47 13.04
N ASN A 85 -19.06 -19.40 12.41
CA ASN A 85 -18.79 -19.79 11.01
C ASN A 85 -19.09 -18.63 10.05
N PHE A 86 -20.11 -17.84 10.34
CA PHE A 86 -20.43 -16.65 9.55
C PHE A 86 -19.34 -15.59 9.66
N VAL A 87 -18.86 -15.30 10.87
CA VAL A 87 -17.75 -14.34 11.08
C VAL A 87 -16.47 -14.82 10.41
N LEU A 88 -16.12 -16.11 10.52
CA LEU A 88 -14.95 -16.68 9.86
C LEU A 88 -15.06 -16.60 8.34
N LEU A 89 -16.25 -16.83 7.77
CA LEU A 89 -16.50 -16.66 6.34
C LEU A 89 -16.26 -15.21 5.91
N LEU A 90 -16.76 -14.23 6.67
CA LEU A 90 -16.54 -12.81 6.38
C LEU A 90 -15.04 -12.43 6.46
N VAL A 91 -14.33 -12.90 7.47
CA VAL A 91 -12.89 -12.64 7.63
C VAL A 91 -12.10 -13.27 6.49
N MET A 92 -12.36 -14.54 6.16
CA MET A 92 -11.69 -15.20 5.03
C MET A 92 -12.03 -14.54 3.71
N GLY A 93 -13.29 -14.17 3.49
CA GLY A 93 -13.74 -13.45 2.31
C GLY A 93 -13.03 -12.11 2.16
N ALA A 94 -12.93 -11.32 3.23
CA ALA A 94 -12.22 -10.04 3.24
C ALA A 94 -10.74 -10.21 2.92
N ILE A 95 -10.07 -11.23 3.47
CA ILE A 95 -8.65 -11.51 3.19
C ILE A 95 -8.48 -11.93 1.72
N VAL A 96 -9.23 -12.92 1.25
CA VAL A 96 -9.03 -13.48 -0.10
C VAL A 96 -9.40 -12.46 -1.18
N LEU A 97 -10.59 -11.84 -1.08
CA LEU A 97 -11.06 -10.87 -2.08
C LEU A 97 -10.26 -9.57 -2.00
N GLY A 98 -9.94 -9.11 -0.78
CA GLY A 98 -9.13 -7.92 -0.56
C GLY A 98 -7.71 -8.07 -1.13
N SER A 99 -7.03 -9.17 -0.81
CA SER A 99 -5.70 -9.46 -1.38
C SER A 99 -5.75 -9.64 -2.89
N ALA A 100 -6.77 -10.31 -3.44
CA ALA A 100 -6.91 -10.45 -4.90
C ALA A 100 -7.12 -9.10 -5.59
N ALA A 101 -7.95 -8.22 -5.02
CA ALA A 101 -8.17 -6.87 -5.54
C ALA A 101 -6.89 -6.01 -5.46
N TYR A 102 -6.19 -6.06 -4.33
CA TYR A 102 -4.92 -5.37 -4.12
C TYR A 102 -3.85 -5.81 -5.13
N GLU A 103 -3.65 -7.12 -5.30
CA GLU A 103 -2.69 -7.66 -6.27
C GLU A 103 -3.09 -7.38 -7.72
N THR A 104 -4.40 -7.37 -8.03
CA THR A 104 -4.89 -6.92 -9.34
C THR A 104 -4.45 -5.49 -9.62
N GLY A 105 -4.58 -4.59 -8.64
CA GLY A 105 -4.10 -3.21 -8.72
C GLY A 105 -2.59 -3.13 -8.98
N ASN A 106 -1.80 -3.95 -8.30
CA ASN A 106 -0.35 -4.00 -8.49
C ASN A 106 0.05 -4.50 -9.87
N ILE A 107 -0.55 -5.58 -10.35
CA ILE A 107 -0.29 -6.12 -11.69
C ILE A 107 -0.64 -5.09 -12.77
N LEU A 108 -1.81 -4.44 -12.65
CA LEU A 108 -2.23 -3.39 -13.58
C LEU A 108 -1.29 -2.19 -13.55
N GLY A 109 -0.82 -1.77 -12.36
CA GLY A 109 0.15 -0.70 -12.22
C GLY A 109 1.53 -1.04 -12.81
N SER A 110 2.03 -2.26 -12.55
CA SER A 110 3.27 -2.76 -13.14
C SER A 110 3.18 -2.81 -14.66
N MET A 111 2.08 -3.30 -15.19
CA MET A 111 1.82 -3.32 -16.64
C MET A 111 1.79 -1.90 -17.21
N ALA A 112 1.10 -0.96 -16.55
CA ALA A 112 1.04 0.44 -17.00
C ALA A 112 2.45 1.08 -17.03
N GLY A 113 3.28 0.83 -16.02
CA GLY A 113 4.66 1.32 -15.98
C GLY A 113 5.55 0.69 -17.04
N LEU A 114 5.50 -0.65 -17.20
CA LEU A 114 6.33 -1.35 -18.19
C LEU A 114 6.00 -0.96 -19.63
N LYS A 115 4.72 -0.68 -19.93
CA LYS A 115 4.29 -0.18 -21.24
C LYS A 115 4.87 1.19 -21.63
N LEU A 116 5.33 1.98 -20.67
CA LEU A 116 6.00 3.26 -20.97
C LEU A 116 7.41 3.06 -21.54
N ILE A 117 8.00 1.88 -21.32
CA ILE A 117 9.40 1.57 -21.69
C ILE A 117 9.43 0.55 -22.83
N PHE A 118 8.51 -0.41 -22.82
CA PHE A 118 8.48 -1.54 -23.76
C PHE A 118 7.15 -1.60 -24.50
N ASP A 119 7.21 -1.72 -25.82
CA ASP A 119 6.04 -1.97 -26.66
C ASP A 119 5.80 -3.48 -26.81
N ILE A 120 5.33 -4.10 -25.72
CA ILE A 120 5.10 -5.55 -25.64
C ILE A 120 3.61 -5.82 -25.31
N PRO A 121 3.01 -6.87 -25.91
CA PRO A 121 1.65 -7.28 -25.57
C PRO A 121 1.41 -7.49 -24.06
N GLN A 122 0.25 -7.06 -23.59
CA GLN A 122 -0.11 -7.07 -22.15
C GLN A 122 -0.03 -8.45 -21.52
N TYR A 123 -0.49 -9.48 -22.24
CA TYR A 123 -0.51 -10.85 -21.72
C TYR A 123 0.91 -11.33 -21.40
N ILE A 124 1.92 -10.96 -22.22
CA ILE A 124 3.32 -11.33 -21.97
C ILE A 124 3.82 -10.67 -20.69
N ILE A 125 3.52 -9.39 -20.49
CA ILE A 125 3.92 -8.64 -19.29
C ILE A 125 3.29 -9.27 -18.04
N VAL A 126 1.98 -9.53 -18.06
CA VAL A 126 1.26 -10.11 -16.92
C VAL A 126 1.76 -11.52 -16.61
N THR A 127 1.96 -12.37 -17.62
CA THR A 127 2.52 -13.71 -17.43
C THR A 127 3.94 -13.65 -16.87
N ALA A 128 4.79 -12.73 -17.36
CA ALA A 128 6.14 -12.56 -16.86
C ALA A 128 6.15 -12.12 -15.38
N ILE A 129 5.30 -11.16 -15.00
CA ILE A 129 5.13 -10.74 -13.59
C ILE A 129 4.71 -11.94 -12.73
N GLY A 130 3.75 -12.73 -13.19
CA GLY A 130 3.29 -13.93 -12.47
C GLY A 130 4.40 -14.97 -12.27
N ILE A 131 5.19 -15.25 -13.31
CA ILE A 131 6.34 -16.18 -13.22
C ILE A 131 7.38 -15.63 -12.24
N LEU A 132 7.72 -14.34 -12.31
CA LEU A 132 8.66 -13.73 -11.38
C LEU A 132 8.16 -13.77 -9.93
N ALA A 133 6.86 -13.57 -9.70
CA ALA A 133 6.27 -13.70 -8.37
C ALA A 133 6.35 -15.14 -7.84
N LEU A 134 6.09 -16.15 -8.69
CA LEU A 134 6.25 -17.57 -8.32
C LEU A 134 7.69 -17.92 -8.00
N LEU A 135 8.65 -17.43 -8.79
CA LEU A 135 10.08 -17.62 -8.52
C LEU A 135 10.48 -16.93 -7.21
N ALA A 136 10.00 -15.72 -6.95
CA ALA A 136 10.24 -15.04 -5.69
C ALA A 136 9.67 -15.83 -4.50
N LEU A 137 8.48 -16.42 -4.63
CA LEU A 137 7.89 -17.26 -3.58
C LEU A 137 8.67 -18.56 -3.33
N SER A 138 9.39 -19.06 -4.33
CA SER A 138 10.26 -20.25 -4.19
C SER A 138 11.53 -19.99 -3.37
N LEU A 139 11.85 -18.72 -3.08
CA LEU A 139 13.02 -18.37 -2.27
C LEU A 139 12.81 -18.77 -0.81
N LYS A 140 13.81 -19.44 -0.23
CA LYS A 140 13.75 -19.96 1.15
C LYS A 140 13.68 -18.87 2.25
N SER A 141 13.95 -17.60 1.90
CA SER A 141 14.08 -16.51 2.89
C SER A 141 13.21 -15.31 2.54
N VAL A 142 12.15 -15.13 3.33
CA VAL A 142 11.26 -13.95 3.29
C VAL A 142 12.04 -12.66 3.57
N GLN A 143 13.07 -12.72 4.42
CA GLN A 143 13.91 -11.57 4.73
C GLN A 143 14.72 -11.08 3.52
N THR A 144 15.11 -11.99 2.62
CA THR A 144 15.82 -11.61 1.40
C THR A 144 14.91 -10.86 0.46
N ILE A 145 13.67 -11.34 0.26
CA ILE A 145 12.65 -10.67 -0.55
C ILE A 145 12.37 -9.27 0.00
N ALA A 146 12.14 -9.15 1.31
CA ALA A 146 11.89 -7.86 1.97
C ALA A 146 13.04 -6.86 1.78
N LYS A 147 14.29 -7.30 1.85
CA LYS A 147 15.46 -6.43 1.60
C LYS A 147 15.56 -5.98 0.15
N MET A 148 15.30 -6.89 -0.81
CA MET A 148 15.29 -6.55 -2.24
C MET A 148 14.21 -5.52 -2.55
N MET A 149 12.98 -5.75 -2.06
CA MET A 149 11.88 -4.81 -2.26
C MET A 149 12.14 -3.47 -1.58
N GLY A 150 12.69 -3.47 -0.37
CA GLY A 150 13.10 -2.25 0.33
C GLY A 150 14.12 -1.42 -0.45
N GLY A 151 15.06 -2.08 -1.15
CA GLY A 151 15.99 -1.40 -2.05
C GLY A 151 15.30 -0.73 -3.24
N ILE A 152 14.33 -1.39 -3.87
CA ILE A 152 13.54 -0.84 -4.98
C ILE A 152 12.72 0.37 -4.50
N VAL A 153 12.03 0.26 -3.36
CA VAL A 153 11.24 1.36 -2.80
C VAL A 153 12.13 2.54 -2.40
N PHE A 154 13.32 2.28 -1.88
CA PHE A 154 14.28 3.35 -1.58
C PHE A 154 14.69 4.13 -2.85
N LEU A 155 15.01 3.44 -3.94
CA LEU A 155 15.31 4.08 -5.23
C LEU A 155 14.11 4.86 -5.77
N MET A 156 12.91 4.30 -5.65
CA MET A 156 11.66 4.97 -6.05
C MET A 156 11.43 6.26 -5.24
N GLY A 157 11.70 6.23 -3.93
CA GLY A 157 11.63 7.40 -3.06
C GLY A 157 12.59 8.51 -3.49
N ILE A 158 13.84 8.16 -3.86
CA ILE A 158 14.79 9.13 -4.42
C ILE A 158 14.24 9.75 -5.70
N ALA A 159 13.72 8.93 -6.62
CA ALA A 159 13.15 9.42 -7.89
C ALA A 159 11.98 10.39 -7.67
N PHE A 160 11.04 10.08 -6.77
CA PHE A 160 9.92 10.97 -6.47
C PHE A 160 10.32 12.25 -5.75
N ILE A 161 11.23 12.17 -4.76
CA ILE A 161 11.69 13.37 -4.03
C ILE A 161 12.46 14.31 -4.98
N THR A 162 13.36 13.76 -5.80
CA THR A 162 14.11 14.57 -6.78
C THR A 162 13.16 15.22 -7.79
N THR A 163 12.19 14.48 -8.31
CA THR A 163 11.16 15.03 -9.21
C THR A 163 10.36 16.15 -8.54
N ALA A 164 9.92 15.96 -7.28
CA ALA A 164 9.17 16.98 -6.54
C ALA A 164 10.00 18.26 -6.32
N ILE A 165 11.29 18.14 -5.99
CA ILE A 165 12.20 19.28 -5.81
C ILE A 165 12.39 20.03 -7.14
N LEU A 166 12.54 19.31 -8.25
CA LEU A 166 12.72 19.91 -9.59
C LEU A 166 11.46 20.65 -10.06
N LEU A 167 10.27 20.08 -9.81
CA LEU A 167 8.99 20.68 -10.20
C LEU A 167 8.61 21.91 -9.36
N LYS A 168 9.19 22.08 -8.16
CA LYS A 168 8.91 23.18 -7.23
C LYS A 168 7.40 23.48 -7.08
N PRO A 169 6.59 22.49 -6.66
CA PRO A 169 5.16 22.68 -6.53
C PRO A 169 4.85 23.78 -5.50
N SER A 170 3.76 24.52 -5.73
CA SER A 170 3.33 25.56 -4.79
C SER A 170 2.96 24.93 -3.44
N LEU A 171 3.66 25.34 -2.39
CA LEU A 171 3.37 24.91 -1.02
C LEU A 171 1.94 25.27 -0.59
N SER A 172 1.41 26.41 -1.04
CA SER A 172 0.04 26.80 -0.71
C SER A 172 -0.99 25.85 -1.31
N LEU A 173 -0.78 25.38 -2.55
CA LEU A 173 -1.67 24.41 -3.19
C LEU A 173 -1.61 23.05 -2.51
N ILE A 174 -0.41 22.61 -2.12
CA ILE A 174 -0.23 21.36 -1.37
C ILE A 174 -0.98 21.42 -0.03
N LEU A 175 -0.78 22.50 0.73
CA LEU A 175 -1.43 22.66 2.04
C LEU A 175 -2.94 22.75 1.91
N ASN A 176 -3.46 23.51 0.94
CA ASN A 176 -4.89 23.57 0.67
C ASN A 176 -5.44 22.19 0.29
N GLY A 177 -4.75 21.46 -0.59
CA GLY A 177 -5.15 20.12 -1.01
C GLY A 177 -5.16 19.10 0.13
N ILE A 178 -4.29 19.26 1.14
CA ILE A 178 -4.23 18.38 2.32
C ILE A 178 -5.35 18.69 3.33
N PHE A 179 -5.60 19.97 3.61
CA PHE A 179 -6.44 20.39 4.73
C PHE A 179 -7.88 20.76 4.34
N ILE A 180 -8.14 21.05 3.07
CA ILE A 180 -9.46 21.43 2.57
C ILE A 180 -9.98 20.28 1.72
N PRO A 181 -10.82 19.38 2.27
CA PRO A 181 -11.34 18.26 1.53
C PRO A 181 -12.27 18.73 0.41
N THR A 182 -11.88 18.46 -0.82
CA THR A 182 -12.67 18.74 -2.02
C THR A 182 -12.75 17.50 -2.89
N ILE A 183 -13.91 17.29 -3.52
CA ILE A 183 -14.09 16.24 -4.53
C ILE A 183 -14.60 16.97 -5.77
N PRO A 184 -13.72 17.22 -6.76
CA PRO A 184 -14.11 17.94 -7.97
C PRO A 184 -15.23 17.22 -8.72
N GLU A 185 -16.12 17.99 -9.33
CA GLU A 185 -17.13 17.44 -10.23
C GLU A 185 -16.45 16.94 -11.51
N GLY A 186 -16.43 15.62 -11.69
CA GLY A 186 -15.79 14.99 -12.83
C GLY A 186 -15.92 13.47 -12.77
N ALA A 187 -16.03 12.83 -13.95
CA ALA A 187 -16.10 11.38 -14.03
C ALA A 187 -14.85 10.74 -13.40
N GLY A 188 -15.03 10.00 -12.31
CA GLY A 188 -13.97 9.20 -11.68
C GLY A 188 -13.26 9.83 -10.47
N ALA A 189 -13.57 11.07 -10.06
CA ALA A 189 -12.96 11.67 -8.86
C ALA A 189 -13.23 10.83 -7.60
N GLY A 190 -14.50 10.45 -7.37
CA GLY A 190 -14.88 9.58 -6.25
C GLY A 190 -14.25 8.19 -6.32
N LEU A 191 -14.10 7.61 -7.52
CA LEU A 191 -13.43 6.33 -7.69
C LEU A 191 -11.93 6.42 -7.35
N LEU A 192 -11.29 7.54 -7.69
CA LEU A 192 -9.90 7.78 -7.31
C LEU A 192 -9.74 8.01 -5.82
N VAL A 193 -10.68 8.70 -5.14
CA VAL A 193 -10.69 8.79 -3.67
C VAL A 193 -10.80 7.40 -3.04
N LEU A 194 -11.73 6.57 -3.51
CA LEU A 194 -11.86 5.19 -3.04
C LEU A 194 -10.59 4.37 -3.34
N GLY A 195 -9.97 4.57 -4.49
CA GLY A 195 -8.71 3.93 -4.86
C GLY A 195 -7.54 4.34 -3.96
N ILE A 196 -7.38 5.64 -3.67
CA ILE A 196 -6.34 6.16 -2.78
C ILE A 196 -6.51 5.55 -1.39
N ILE A 197 -7.74 5.57 -0.85
CA ILE A 197 -8.01 5.04 0.49
C ILE A 197 -7.82 3.52 0.52
N GLY A 198 -8.44 2.80 -0.42
CA GLY A 198 -8.44 1.33 -0.45
C GLY A 198 -7.09 0.70 -0.82
N THR A 199 -6.20 1.42 -1.50
CA THR A 199 -4.83 0.94 -1.75
C THR A 199 -3.83 1.32 -0.64
N THR A 200 -4.27 2.04 0.40
CA THR A 200 -3.42 2.48 1.52
C THR A 200 -3.76 1.76 2.83
N VAL A 201 -5.05 1.49 3.08
CA VAL A 201 -5.58 0.90 4.32
C VAL A 201 -5.83 -0.59 4.15
#